data_AF-A0A142B6W6-F1
#
_entry.id   AF-A0A142B6W6-F1
#
_cell.length_a   1.000
_cell.length_b   1.000
_cell.length_c   1.000
_cell.angle_alpha   90.00
_cell.angle_beta   90.00
_cell.angle_gamma   90.00
#
_symmetry.space_group_name_H-M   'P 1'
#
loop_
_entity.id
_entity.type
_entity.pdbx_description
1 polymer ?
#
loop_
_entity_poly.entity_id
_entity_poly.type
_entity_poly.pdbx_seq_one_letter_code
_entity_poly.pdbx_strand_id
1 'polypeptide(L)'
;MKYRHRWLSGDRINLPTGKIVCVGRNYAEHVEELNNPLPDDPVLFIKPVSSAVHLELPFKIPQDRGDVHFETEIALLIDKPLCNASEHEATSAIKALGLALDLTLRDLQSKMKSKGLPWEIAKAFDGSCPISSFVAKEHLPNLDSIEFSLKVNGEVRQQDTSAHMLTSIPGLLSFISRHFTLEPGDIVLSGTPKGVAPLYAGDQLELTIKNVFSIETTCKAF
;
A
#
# COMPACT_ATOMS: atom_id res chain seq x y z
N MET A 1 -9.07 10.93 14.55
CA MET A 1 -9.67 9.66 15.03
C MET A 1 -8.68 8.55 14.72
N LYS A 2 -8.43 7.58 15.63
CA LYS A 2 -7.51 6.47 15.35
C LYS A 2 -8.09 5.57 14.26
N TYR A 3 -7.25 5.11 13.32
CA TYR A 3 -7.65 4.20 12.26
C TYR A 3 -8.19 2.86 12.82
N ARG A 4 -9.16 2.29 12.11
CA ARG A 4 -9.75 0.97 12.34
C ARG A 4 -10.12 0.36 10.98
N HIS A 5 -9.92 -0.94 10.78
CA HIS A 5 -10.35 -1.60 9.55
C HIS A 5 -11.87 -1.50 9.38
N ARG A 6 -12.33 -1.23 8.15
CA ARG A 6 -13.74 -1.13 7.80
C ARG A 6 -14.04 -1.91 6.53
N TRP A 7 -15.23 -2.46 6.44
CA TRP A 7 -15.80 -2.96 5.19
C TRP A 7 -16.27 -1.78 4.34
N LEU A 8 -16.41 -1.98 3.03
CA LEU A 8 -17.03 -0.97 2.14
C LEU A 8 -18.45 -0.56 2.59
N SER A 9 -19.17 -1.42 3.33
CA SER A 9 -20.47 -1.06 3.95
C SER A 9 -20.36 0.04 5.02
N GLY A 10 -19.14 0.35 5.47
CA GLY A 10 -18.83 1.27 6.57
C GLY A 10 -18.70 0.58 7.93
N ASP A 11 -19.12 -0.69 8.04
CA ASP A 11 -19.04 -1.46 9.27
C ASP A 11 -17.59 -1.76 9.65
N ARG A 12 -17.34 -1.90 10.95
CA ARG A 12 -16.01 -2.26 11.45
C ARG A 12 -15.71 -3.72 11.16
N ILE A 13 -14.48 -4.01 10.74
CA ILE A 13 -13.94 -5.37 10.73
C ILE A 13 -13.41 -5.66 12.13
N ASN A 14 -13.86 -6.75 12.75
CA ASN A 14 -13.47 -7.13 14.10
C ASN A 14 -12.07 -7.78 14.15
N LEU A 15 -11.06 -7.01 13.77
CA LEU A 15 -9.64 -7.33 13.86
C LEU A 15 -8.91 -6.17 14.54
N PRO A 16 -7.84 -6.43 15.31
CA PRO A 16 -7.00 -5.36 15.85
C PRO A 16 -6.31 -4.61 14.70
N THR A 17 -5.83 -3.40 14.96
CA THR A 17 -4.98 -2.70 13.98
C THR A 17 -3.54 -3.04 14.28
N GLY A 18 -2.93 -3.82 13.39
CA GLY A 18 -1.56 -4.26 13.48
C GLY A 18 -0.59 -3.39 12.68
N LYS A 19 0.59 -3.95 12.40
CA LYS A 19 1.60 -3.29 11.56
C LYS A 19 1.20 -3.34 10.09
N ILE A 20 1.84 -2.49 9.29
CA ILE A 20 1.70 -2.50 7.84
C ILE A 20 3.07 -2.91 7.28
N VAL A 21 3.15 -4.07 6.63
CA VAL A 21 4.36 -4.53 5.95
C VAL A 21 4.24 -4.15 4.47
N CYS A 22 5.29 -3.61 3.89
CA CYS A 22 5.30 -3.11 2.52
C CYS A 22 6.44 -3.74 1.73
N VAL A 23 6.27 -3.85 0.42
CA VAL A 23 7.34 -4.22 -0.50
C VAL A 23 7.65 -3.07 -1.45
N GLY A 24 8.93 -2.70 -1.54
CA GLY A 24 9.41 -1.81 -2.58
C GLY A 24 9.75 -2.59 -3.86
N ARG A 25 9.65 -1.92 -5.02
CA ARG A 25 10.16 -2.44 -6.30
C ARG A 25 9.48 -3.73 -6.78
N ASN A 26 8.17 -3.87 -6.59
CA ASN A 26 7.45 -5.08 -7.01
C ASN A 26 6.84 -5.00 -8.41
N TYR A 27 7.10 -3.93 -9.18
CA TYR A 27 6.66 -3.76 -10.56
C TYR A 27 7.85 -3.36 -11.43
N ALA A 28 8.07 -4.06 -12.55
CA ALA A 28 9.25 -3.86 -13.41
C ALA A 28 9.37 -2.42 -13.93
N GLU A 29 8.28 -1.86 -14.46
CA GLU A 29 8.29 -0.51 -15.03
C GLU A 29 8.56 0.57 -13.95
N HIS A 30 8.15 0.34 -12.71
CA HIS A 30 8.46 1.24 -11.60
C HIS A 30 9.95 1.16 -11.19
N VAL A 31 10.55 -0.03 -11.29
CA VAL A 31 11.99 -0.20 -11.07
C VAL A 31 12.80 0.58 -12.10
N GLU A 32 12.39 0.50 -13.36
CA GLU A 32 12.99 1.25 -14.48
C GLU A 32 12.81 2.76 -14.33
N GLU A 33 11.60 3.24 -14.01
CA GLU A 33 11.28 4.66 -13.78
C GLU A 33 12.23 5.32 -12.78
N LEU A 34 12.61 4.59 -11.73
CA LEU A 34 13.48 5.09 -10.67
C LEU A 34 14.96 4.71 -10.85
N ASN A 35 15.37 4.19 -12.01
CA ASN A 35 16.74 3.75 -12.32
C ASN A 35 17.35 2.84 -11.23
N ASN A 36 16.54 1.96 -10.67
CA ASN A 36 16.98 1.01 -9.65
C ASN A 36 17.39 -0.31 -10.31
N PRO A 37 18.36 -1.06 -9.74
CA PRO A 37 18.54 -2.45 -10.12
C PRO A 37 17.33 -3.27 -9.67
N LEU A 38 16.95 -4.25 -10.49
CA LEU A 38 16.02 -5.31 -10.09
C LEU A 38 16.63 -6.03 -8.87
N PRO A 39 15.90 -6.13 -7.76
CA PRO A 39 16.41 -6.80 -6.59
C PRO A 39 16.30 -8.33 -6.77
N ASP A 40 17.26 -9.08 -6.20
CA ASP A 40 17.21 -10.54 -6.19
C ASP A 40 16.08 -11.07 -5.28
N ASP A 41 15.75 -10.32 -4.23
CA ASP A 41 14.70 -10.61 -3.25
C ASP A 41 13.79 -9.39 -3.00
N PRO A 42 12.52 -9.57 -2.61
CA PRO A 42 11.63 -8.48 -2.21
C PRO A 42 12.23 -7.53 -1.17
N VAL A 43 12.19 -6.22 -1.44
CA VAL A 43 12.72 -5.19 -0.52
C VAL A 43 11.63 -4.82 0.48
N LEU A 44 11.71 -5.33 1.70
CA LEU A 44 10.69 -5.13 2.72
C LEU A 44 10.97 -3.91 3.62
N PHE A 45 9.91 -3.22 4.02
CA PHE A 45 9.92 -2.23 5.10
C PHE A 45 8.56 -2.23 5.82
N ILE A 46 8.47 -1.54 6.96
CA ILE A 46 7.28 -1.54 7.82
C ILE A 46 6.85 -0.11 8.12
N LYS A 47 5.53 0.14 8.08
CA LYS A 47 4.92 1.34 8.64
C LYS A 47 4.19 0.99 9.95
N PRO A 48 4.31 1.83 11.00
CA PRO A 48 3.59 1.65 12.25
C PRO A 48 2.10 2.03 12.10
N VAL A 49 1.30 1.68 13.11
CA VAL A 49 -0.13 2.01 13.17
C VAL A 49 -0.41 3.51 13.04
N SER A 50 0.52 4.38 13.45
CA SER A 50 0.34 5.85 13.35
C SER A 50 0.39 6.37 11.91
N SER A 51 0.92 5.58 10.97
CA SER A 51 0.86 5.90 9.54
C SER A 51 -0.55 5.68 8.94
N ALA A 52 -1.36 4.81 9.54
CA ALA A 52 -2.66 4.44 9.00
C ALA A 52 -3.71 5.54 9.18
N VAL A 53 -4.35 5.97 8.08
CA VAL A 53 -5.51 6.87 8.07
C VAL A 53 -6.57 6.40 7.07
N HIS A 54 -7.82 6.83 7.26
CA HIS A 54 -8.92 6.45 6.36
C HIS A 54 -8.83 7.21 5.04
N LEU A 55 -8.81 6.50 3.92
CA LEU A 55 -8.72 7.09 2.59
C LEU A 55 -10.03 7.80 2.18
N GLU A 56 -11.20 7.33 2.63
CA GLU A 56 -12.50 7.97 2.34
C GLU A 56 -12.68 9.33 3.01
N LEU A 57 -11.76 9.70 3.90
CA LEU A 57 -11.71 11.01 4.52
C LEU A 57 -10.52 11.78 3.93
N PRO A 58 -10.63 13.12 3.81
CA PRO A 58 -9.47 13.91 3.44
C PRO A 58 -8.30 13.68 4.39
N PHE A 59 -7.14 13.35 3.84
CA PHE A 59 -5.92 13.08 4.60
C PHE A 59 -4.92 14.22 4.46
N LYS A 60 -3.98 14.32 5.40
CA LYS A 60 -3.02 15.42 5.46
C LYS A 60 -1.63 14.96 5.05
N ILE A 61 -0.90 15.81 4.33
CA ILE A 61 0.52 15.61 4.00
C ILE A 61 1.38 16.74 4.61
N PRO A 62 2.61 16.44 5.10
CA PRO A 62 3.51 17.47 5.59
C PRO A 62 3.88 18.46 4.48
N GLN A 63 4.04 19.74 4.83
CA GLN A 63 4.41 20.82 3.89
C GLN A 63 5.84 21.31 4.10
N ASP A 64 6.43 21.02 5.25
CA ASP A 64 7.74 21.49 5.69
C ASP A 64 8.86 20.45 5.49
N ARG A 65 8.55 19.33 4.82
CA ARG A 65 9.44 18.17 4.70
C ARG A 65 9.81 17.80 3.25
N GLY A 66 9.50 18.68 2.31
CA GLY A 66 9.68 18.45 0.87
C GLY A 66 8.49 17.71 0.25
N ASP A 67 8.66 17.30 -1.01
CA ASP A 67 7.58 16.70 -1.79
C ASP A 67 7.18 15.32 -1.26
N VAL A 68 5.87 15.12 -1.12
CA VAL A 68 5.25 13.85 -0.75
C VAL A 68 4.71 13.21 -2.01
N HIS A 69 5.27 12.08 -2.41
CA HIS A 69 4.83 11.34 -3.58
C HIS A 69 3.75 10.33 -3.21
N PHE A 70 2.79 10.13 -4.11
CA PHE A 70 1.83 9.03 -4.03
C PHE A 70 2.42 7.75 -4.63
N GLU A 71 2.10 6.62 -4.01
CA GLU A 71 2.40 5.27 -4.51
C GLU A 71 1.14 4.43 -4.26
N THR A 72 0.31 4.22 -5.27
CA THR A 72 -0.93 3.45 -5.14
C THR A 72 -0.61 1.97 -5.11
N GLU A 73 -1.10 1.26 -4.10
CA GLU A 73 -0.81 -0.17 -3.89
C GLU A 73 -2.07 -0.93 -3.49
N ILE A 74 -2.09 -2.23 -3.82
CA ILE A 74 -3.09 -3.16 -3.27
C ILE A 74 -2.77 -3.42 -1.80
N ALA A 75 -3.79 -3.29 -0.94
CA ALA A 75 -3.69 -3.52 0.49
C ALA A 75 -4.41 -4.82 0.89
N LEU A 76 -3.68 -5.77 1.47
CA LEU A 76 -4.20 -7.07 1.90
C LEU A 76 -4.37 -7.08 3.42
N LEU A 77 -5.57 -7.37 3.90
CA LEU A 77 -5.86 -7.54 5.32
C LEU A 77 -5.72 -9.02 5.71
N ILE A 78 -4.95 -9.30 6.76
CA ILE A 78 -4.67 -10.66 7.23
C ILE A 78 -5.68 -11.09 8.31
N ASP A 79 -6.25 -12.30 8.24
CA ASP A 79 -7.15 -12.85 9.29
C ASP A 79 -6.57 -13.97 10.13
N LYS A 80 -5.47 -14.58 9.70
CA LYS A 80 -4.82 -15.69 10.39
C LYS A 80 -3.32 -15.45 10.52
N PRO A 81 -2.69 -15.90 11.61
CA PRO A 81 -1.27 -15.75 11.78
C PRO A 81 -0.51 -16.48 10.66
N LEU A 82 0.50 -15.83 10.09
CA LEU A 82 1.43 -16.41 9.13
C LEU A 82 2.85 -16.32 9.67
N CYS A 83 3.53 -17.46 9.81
CA CYS A 83 4.93 -17.55 10.21
C CYS A 83 5.54 -18.76 9.48
N ASN A 84 6.58 -18.51 8.67
CA ASN A 84 7.15 -19.51 7.75
C ASN A 84 6.08 -20.26 6.94
N ALA A 85 5.07 -19.54 6.47
CA ALA A 85 3.91 -20.10 5.80
C ALA A 85 4.21 -20.42 4.34
N SER A 86 3.58 -21.48 3.82
CA SER A 86 3.48 -21.76 2.39
C SER A 86 2.62 -20.73 1.66
N GLU A 87 2.75 -20.63 0.33
CA GLU A 87 1.88 -19.76 -0.48
C GLU A 87 0.40 -20.10 -0.37
N HIS A 88 0.08 -21.39 -0.18
CA HIS A 88 -1.29 -21.85 0.04
C HIS A 88 -1.85 -21.32 1.36
N GLU A 89 -1.12 -21.49 2.47
CA GLU A 89 -1.50 -20.94 3.78
C GLU A 89 -1.62 -19.41 3.73
N ALA A 90 -0.66 -18.75 3.08
CA ALA A 90 -0.66 -17.31 2.88
C ALA A 90 -1.92 -16.83 2.15
N THR A 91 -2.28 -17.49 1.05
CA THR A 91 -3.51 -17.19 0.31
C THR A 91 -4.76 -17.38 1.17
N SER A 92 -4.81 -18.45 1.97
CA SER A 92 -5.94 -18.77 2.85
C SER A 92 -6.09 -17.84 4.07
N ALA A 93 -5.08 -17.02 4.37
CA ALA A 93 -5.08 -16.04 5.46
C ALA A 93 -5.48 -14.62 5.03
N ILE A 94 -5.71 -14.39 3.73
CA ILE A 94 -6.22 -13.10 3.24
C ILE A 94 -7.69 -13.00 3.61
N LYS A 95 -8.03 -11.99 4.42
CA LYS A 95 -9.41 -11.67 4.80
C LYS A 95 -10.13 -10.88 3.73
N ALA A 96 -9.44 -9.86 3.24
CA ALA A 96 -10.04 -8.78 2.48
C ALA A 96 -8.96 -7.98 1.76
N LEU A 97 -9.38 -7.20 0.77
CA LEU A 97 -8.51 -6.38 -0.05
C LEU A 97 -9.05 -4.96 -0.17
N GLY A 98 -8.15 -3.98 -0.19
CA GLY A 98 -8.42 -2.58 -0.45
C GLY A 98 -7.32 -1.96 -1.29
N LEU A 99 -7.32 -0.62 -1.35
CA LEU A 99 -6.23 0.17 -1.90
C LEU A 99 -5.63 1.05 -0.79
N ALA A 100 -4.34 1.33 -0.93
CA ALA A 100 -3.66 2.29 -0.07
C ALA A 100 -2.74 3.19 -0.89
N LEU A 101 -2.36 4.30 -0.27
CA LEU A 101 -1.28 5.17 -0.72
C LEU A 101 -0.06 4.96 0.19
N ASP A 102 1.03 4.45 -0.35
CA ASP A 102 2.33 4.47 0.30
C ASP A 102 3.00 5.85 0.10
N LEU A 103 2.57 6.81 0.93
CA LEU A 103 3.09 8.17 0.83
C LEU A 103 4.57 8.21 1.22
N THR A 104 5.35 8.87 0.36
CA THR A 104 6.82 8.84 0.43
C THR A 104 7.40 10.24 0.32
N LEU A 105 8.24 10.63 1.29
CA LEU A 105 9.10 11.80 1.16
C LEU A 105 10.27 11.45 0.24
N ARG A 106 10.11 11.69 -1.07
CA ARG A 106 10.97 11.11 -2.11
C ARG A 106 12.43 11.52 -1.96
N ASP A 107 12.69 12.80 -1.80
CA ASP A 107 14.06 13.32 -1.66
C ASP A 107 14.77 12.74 -0.45
N LEU A 108 14.05 12.62 0.66
CA LEU A 108 14.58 12.04 1.89
C LEU A 108 14.89 10.55 1.70
N GLN A 109 14.00 9.80 1.03
CA GLN A 109 14.25 8.40 0.73
C GLN A 109 15.50 8.23 -0.14
N SER A 110 15.67 9.07 -1.18
CA SER A 110 16.86 9.05 -2.05
C SER A 110 18.14 9.32 -1.26
N LYS A 111 18.12 10.31 -0.36
CA LYS A 111 19.24 10.63 0.54
C LYS A 111 19.55 9.50 1.53
N MET A 112 18.53 8.78 2.01
CA MET A 112 18.72 7.64 2.90
C MET A 112 19.33 6.46 2.16
N LYS A 113 18.82 6.14 0.97
CA LYS A 113 19.36 5.10 0.10
C LYS A 113 20.84 5.32 -0.22
N SER A 114 21.24 6.54 -0.60
CA SER A 114 22.65 6.85 -0.93
C SER A 114 23.61 6.74 0.24
N LYS A 115 23.09 6.72 1.47
CA LYS A 115 23.86 6.58 2.72
C LYS A 115 23.69 5.22 3.40
N GLY A 116 22.92 4.30 2.81
CA GLY A 116 22.61 3.01 3.43
C GLY A 116 21.83 3.14 4.75
N LEU A 117 21.00 4.17 4.89
CA LEU A 117 20.24 4.46 6.10
C LEU A 117 18.82 3.85 6.07
N PRO A 118 18.21 3.60 7.25
CA PRO A 118 16.80 3.22 7.37
C PRO A 118 15.84 4.23 6.71
N TRP A 119 14.67 3.76 6.25
CA TRP A 119 13.71 4.54 5.45
C TRP A 119 12.56 5.13 6.27
N GLU A 120 12.50 4.88 7.57
CA GLU A 120 11.36 5.16 8.43
C GLU A 120 10.95 6.63 8.42
N ILE A 121 11.91 7.56 8.38
CA ILE A 121 11.55 8.99 8.32
C ILE A 121 10.86 9.33 6.99
N ALA A 122 11.22 8.65 5.90
CA ALA A 122 10.66 8.89 4.57
C ALA A 122 9.37 8.10 4.28
N LYS A 123 9.20 6.92 4.88
CA LYS A 123 8.09 5.98 4.61
C LYS A 123 7.10 5.83 5.78
N ALA A 124 7.51 6.04 7.03
CA ALA A 124 6.75 5.70 8.23
C ALA A 124 6.31 6.93 9.06
N PHE A 125 6.25 8.12 8.45
CA PHE A 125 5.72 9.30 9.12
C PHE A 125 4.22 9.17 9.41
N ASP A 126 3.70 9.97 10.35
CA ASP A 126 2.29 9.93 10.72
C ASP A 126 1.39 10.25 9.53
N GLY A 127 0.36 9.44 9.32
CA GLY A 127 -0.54 9.56 8.18
C GLY A 127 0.06 9.18 6.81
N SER A 128 1.25 8.57 6.76
CA SER A 128 1.89 8.15 5.49
C SER A 128 1.24 6.96 4.78
N CYS A 129 0.12 6.44 5.32
CA CYS A 129 -0.60 5.31 4.77
C CYS A 129 -2.13 5.53 4.80
N PRO A 130 -2.68 6.39 3.94
CA PRO A 130 -4.11 6.40 3.64
C PRO A 130 -4.54 5.03 3.08
N ILE A 131 -5.52 4.39 3.72
CA ILE A 131 -6.01 3.04 3.38
C ILE A 131 -7.52 3.07 3.23
N SER A 132 -8.04 2.47 2.17
CA SER A 132 -9.47 2.31 1.93
C SER A 132 -10.14 1.36 2.93
N SER A 133 -11.46 1.38 2.94
CA SER A 133 -12.25 0.25 3.41
C SER A 133 -12.02 -0.95 2.48
N PHE A 134 -12.27 -2.14 3.02
CA PHE A 134 -11.93 -3.40 2.40
C PHE A 134 -13.14 -4.10 1.80
N VAL A 135 -12.86 -4.92 0.78
CA VAL A 135 -13.77 -5.87 0.17
C VAL A 135 -13.37 -7.28 0.60
N ALA A 136 -14.36 -8.06 1.05
CA ALA A 136 -14.15 -9.42 1.49
C ALA A 136 -13.57 -10.28 0.36
N LYS A 137 -12.66 -11.20 0.69
CA LYS A 137 -11.93 -12.03 -0.27
C LYS A 137 -12.85 -12.75 -1.26
N GLU A 138 -14.04 -13.15 -0.80
CA GLU A 138 -15.04 -13.88 -1.58
C GLU A 138 -15.62 -13.08 -2.74
N HIS A 139 -15.49 -11.75 -2.71
CA HIS A 139 -15.95 -10.84 -3.75
C HIS A 139 -14.81 -10.28 -4.61
N LEU A 140 -13.59 -10.77 -4.42
CA LEU A 140 -12.43 -10.30 -5.18
C LEU A 140 -12.30 -11.00 -6.53
N PRO A 141 -11.74 -10.32 -7.55
CA PRO A 141 -11.21 -11.01 -8.72
C PRO A 141 -10.07 -11.95 -8.33
N ASN A 142 -9.57 -12.73 -9.29
CA ASN A 142 -8.37 -13.53 -9.06
C ASN A 142 -7.21 -12.62 -8.63
N LEU A 143 -6.41 -13.09 -7.67
CA LEU A 143 -5.32 -12.31 -7.07
C LEU A 143 -4.22 -11.94 -8.09
N ASP A 144 -4.14 -12.66 -9.20
CA ASP A 144 -3.24 -12.38 -10.32
C ASP A 144 -3.85 -11.44 -11.38
N SER A 145 -5.08 -10.94 -11.19
CA SER A 145 -5.79 -10.16 -12.19
C SER A 145 -6.55 -8.97 -11.59
N ILE A 146 -6.02 -8.38 -10.51
CA ILE A 146 -6.62 -7.21 -9.87
C ILE A 146 -6.17 -5.97 -10.64
N GLU A 147 -7.06 -5.40 -11.44
CA GLU A 147 -6.84 -4.12 -12.13
C GLU A 147 -7.18 -2.95 -11.20
N PHE A 148 -6.24 -2.02 -11.03
CA PHE A 148 -6.42 -0.83 -10.18
C PHE A 148 -5.84 0.43 -10.82
N SER A 149 -6.32 1.59 -10.37
CA SER A 149 -5.84 2.88 -10.84
C SER A 149 -5.95 3.99 -9.79
N LEU A 150 -5.18 5.05 -10.03
CA LEU A 150 -5.28 6.34 -9.36
C LEU A 150 -5.42 7.43 -10.41
N LYS A 151 -6.45 8.26 -10.27
CA LYS A 151 -6.52 9.57 -10.91
C LYS A 151 -6.21 10.68 -9.92
N VAL A 152 -5.54 11.71 -10.40
CA VAL A 152 -5.31 12.96 -9.67
C VAL A 152 -5.86 14.09 -10.52
N ASN A 153 -6.81 14.85 -9.97
CA ASN A 153 -7.51 15.94 -10.65
C ASN A 153 -8.12 15.52 -11.99
N GLY A 154 -8.67 14.30 -12.04
CA GLY A 154 -9.31 13.72 -13.23
C GLY A 154 -8.35 13.05 -14.24
N GLU A 155 -7.04 13.20 -14.06
CA GLU A 155 -6.04 12.58 -14.93
C GLU A 155 -5.54 11.25 -14.35
N VAL A 156 -5.52 10.18 -15.15
CA VAL A 156 -4.91 8.91 -14.73
C VAL A 156 -3.40 9.11 -14.53
N ARG A 157 -2.93 8.86 -13.30
CA ARG A 157 -1.51 8.95 -12.94
C ARG A 157 -0.87 7.58 -12.76
N GLN A 158 -1.60 6.62 -12.21
CA GLN A 158 -1.17 5.22 -12.11
C GLN A 158 -2.30 4.31 -12.55
N GLN A 159 -1.99 3.26 -13.29
CA GLN A 159 -2.94 2.22 -13.67
C GLN A 159 -2.18 0.96 -14.03
N ASP A 160 -2.51 -0.16 -13.38
CA ASP A 160 -1.85 -1.44 -13.63
C ASP A 160 -2.69 -2.62 -13.13
N THR A 161 -2.14 -3.82 -13.23
CA THR A 161 -2.70 -5.09 -12.76
C THR A 161 -1.74 -5.83 -11.85
N SER A 162 -2.26 -6.61 -10.89
CA SER A 162 -1.42 -7.50 -10.07
C SER A 162 -0.70 -8.59 -10.88
N ALA A 163 -1.13 -8.86 -12.13
CA ALA A 163 -0.43 -9.78 -13.05
C ALA A 163 1.01 -9.34 -13.36
N HIS A 164 1.29 -8.05 -13.28
CA HIS A 164 2.61 -7.48 -13.58
C HIS A 164 3.53 -7.40 -12.35
N MET A 165 3.10 -7.91 -11.20
CA MET A 165 3.95 -7.99 -10.02
C MET A 165 5.12 -8.95 -10.27
N LEU A 166 6.32 -8.52 -9.91
CA LEU A 166 7.53 -9.35 -9.96
C LEU A 166 7.44 -10.52 -8.96
N THR A 167 6.91 -10.24 -7.77
CA THR A 167 6.58 -11.23 -6.75
C THR A 167 5.07 -11.25 -6.57
N SER A 168 4.44 -12.38 -6.89
CA SER A 168 2.99 -12.58 -6.75
C SER A 168 2.52 -12.38 -5.31
N ILE A 169 1.24 -12.07 -5.11
CA ILE A 169 0.65 -11.90 -3.77
C ILE A 169 0.91 -13.12 -2.84
N PRO A 170 0.64 -14.38 -3.26
CA PRO A 170 0.94 -15.55 -2.43
C PRO A 170 2.43 -15.68 -2.09
N GLY A 171 3.30 -15.49 -3.10
CA GLY A 171 4.75 -15.55 -2.94
C GLY A 171 5.27 -14.47 -2.00
N LEU A 172 4.73 -13.26 -2.09
CA LEU A 172 5.10 -12.11 -1.27
C LEU A 172 4.73 -12.34 0.20
N LEU A 173 3.50 -12.79 0.48
CA LEU A 173 3.05 -13.08 1.84
C LEU A 173 3.86 -14.23 2.47
N SER A 174 4.12 -15.29 1.70
CA SER A 174 5.01 -16.39 2.09
C SER A 174 6.41 -15.85 2.45
N PHE A 175 7.01 -15.06 1.56
CA PHE A 175 8.32 -14.42 1.76
C PHE A 175 8.34 -13.58 3.04
N ILE A 176 7.39 -12.67 3.21
CA ILE A 176 7.26 -11.81 4.40
C ILE A 176 7.18 -12.65 5.67
N SER A 177 6.39 -13.72 5.67
CA SER A 177 6.16 -14.56 6.86
C SER A 177 7.42 -15.27 7.38
N ARG A 178 8.48 -15.38 6.57
CA ARG A 178 9.79 -15.91 6.99
C ARG A 178 10.62 -14.91 7.80
N HIS A 179 10.31 -13.62 7.68
CA HIS A 179 11.02 -12.53 8.34
C HIS A 179 10.20 -11.90 9.47
N PHE A 180 8.89 -11.75 9.25
CA PHE A 180 7.97 -11.13 10.20
C PHE A 180 6.72 -11.99 10.28
N THR A 181 6.37 -12.49 11.47
CA THR A 181 5.04 -13.06 11.69
C THR A 181 3.99 -12.02 11.32
N LEU A 182 3.08 -12.34 10.41
CA LEU A 182 1.90 -11.53 10.15
C LEU A 182 0.80 -11.97 11.11
N GLU A 183 0.26 -11.04 11.87
CA GLU A 183 -0.83 -11.29 12.83
C GLU A 183 -2.18 -10.92 12.22
N PRO A 184 -3.30 -11.49 12.71
CA PRO A 184 -4.63 -11.05 12.32
C PRO A 184 -4.80 -9.54 12.54
N GLY A 185 -5.17 -8.81 11.48
CA GLY A 185 -5.27 -7.34 11.50
C GLY A 185 -4.02 -6.59 11.00
N ASP A 186 -2.93 -7.29 10.71
CA ASP A 186 -1.85 -6.71 9.93
C ASP A 186 -2.29 -6.46 8.48
N ILE A 187 -1.65 -5.49 7.84
CA ILE A 187 -1.85 -5.15 6.44
C ILE A 187 -0.56 -5.41 5.67
N VAL A 188 -0.68 -5.93 4.44
CA VAL A 188 0.44 -5.99 3.48
C VAL A 188 0.14 -5.09 2.30
N LEU A 189 1.08 -4.18 1.97
CA LEU A 189 1.05 -3.42 0.72
C LEU A 189 1.96 -4.08 -0.31
N SER A 190 1.45 -4.23 -1.53
CA SER A 190 1.99 -5.12 -2.56
C SER A 190 2.99 -4.47 -3.53
N GLY A 191 3.36 -3.21 -3.32
CA GLY A 191 4.15 -2.42 -4.25
C GLY A 191 3.30 -1.61 -5.22
N THR A 192 3.90 -0.56 -5.77
CA THR A 192 3.27 0.41 -6.68
C THR A 192 3.76 0.25 -8.12
N PRO A 193 2.91 0.53 -9.14
CA PRO A 193 3.32 0.58 -10.53
C PRO A 193 3.99 1.92 -10.87
N LYS A 194 4.40 2.12 -12.14
CA LYS A 194 4.98 3.39 -12.61
C LYS A 194 4.02 4.57 -12.45
N GLY A 195 4.53 5.79 -12.60
CA GLY A 195 3.74 7.02 -12.58
C GLY A 195 3.75 7.72 -11.22
N VAL A 196 4.74 7.41 -10.38
CA VAL A 196 4.85 8.01 -9.05
C VAL A 196 5.24 9.48 -9.16
N ALA A 197 4.43 10.36 -8.56
CA ALA A 197 4.63 11.81 -8.62
C ALA A 197 4.24 12.51 -7.30
N PRO A 198 4.61 13.79 -7.11
CA PRO A 198 4.18 14.58 -5.95
C PRO A 198 2.66 14.74 -5.87
N LEU A 199 2.14 14.82 -4.63
CA LEU A 199 0.83 15.32 -4.26
C LEU A 199 0.94 16.73 -3.69
N TYR A 200 -0.07 17.55 -3.99
CA TYR A 200 -0.22 18.89 -3.42
C TYR A 200 -1.52 19.00 -2.63
N ALA A 201 -1.53 19.91 -1.66
CA ALA A 201 -2.73 20.23 -0.92
C ALA A 201 -3.82 20.78 -1.88
N GLY A 202 -5.02 20.22 -1.79
CA GLY A 202 -6.14 20.53 -2.68
C GLY A 202 -6.35 19.53 -3.81
N ASP A 203 -5.38 18.66 -4.09
CA ASP A 203 -5.53 17.62 -5.11
C ASP A 203 -6.70 16.69 -4.77
N GLN A 204 -7.51 16.40 -5.79
CA GLN A 204 -8.61 15.44 -5.75
C GLN A 204 -8.13 14.10 -6.29
N LEU A 205 -8.32 13.04 -5.52
CA LEU A 205 -7.86 11.71 -5.86
C LEU A 205 -9.06 10.78 -6.05
N GLU A 206 -9.01 9.95 -7.09
CA GLU A 206 -9.95 8.86 -7.32
C GLU A 206 -9.15 7.55 -7.43
N LEU A 207 -9.36 6.63 -6.48
CA LEU A 207 -8.73 5.32 -6.48
C LEU A 207 -9.77 4.25 -6.83
N THR A 208 -9.45 3.39 -7.79
CA THR A 208 -10.40 2.39 -8.30
C THR A 208 -9.79 1.01 -8.32
N ILE A 209 -10.56 0.01 -7.89
CA ILE A 209 -10.39 -1.38 -8.32
C ILE A 209 -11.48 -1.67 -9.33
N LYS A 210 -11.08 -2.02 -10.55
CA LYS A 210 -12.00 -2.18 -11.68
C LYS A 210 -13.09 -3.19 -11.37
N ASN A 211 -14.34 -2.83 -11.64
CA ASN A 211 -15.54 -3.63 -11.38
C ASN A 211 -15.80 -3.99 -9.91
N VAL A 212 -15.08 -3.37 -8.95
CA VAL A 212 -15.26 -3.63 -7.52
C VAL A 212 -15.67 -2.36 -6.78
N PHE A 213 -14.84 -1.31 -6.79
CA PHE A 213 -15.16 -0.03 -6.15
C PHE A 213 -14.36 1.15 -6.72
N SER A 214 -14.87 2.36 -6.48
CA SER A 214 -14.12 3.62 -6.63
C SER A 214 -14.29 4.45 -5.35
N ILE A 215 -13.20 5.09 -4.90
CA ILE A 215 -13.15 5.95 -3.72
C ILE A 215 -12.55 7.29 -4.12
N GLU A 216 -13.26 8.36 -3.75
CA GLU A 216 -12.80 9.73 -3.93
C GLU A 216 -12.33 10.32 -2.60
N THR A 217 -11.27 11.11 -2.64
CA THR A 217 -10.74 11.81 -1.48
C THR A 217 -9.98 13.06 -1.88
N THR A 218 -9.61 13.87 -0.89
CA THR A 218 -8.85 15.11 -1.10
C THR A 218 -7.59 15.11 -0.25
N CYS A 219 -6.46 15.44 -0.87
CA CYS A 219 -5.22 15.73 -0.16
C CYS A 219 -5.31 17.11 0.52
N LYS A 220 -4.95 17.20 1.80
CA LYS A 220 -4.93 18.45 2.57
C LYS A 220 -3.52 18.77 3.08
N ALA A 221 -3.24 20.05 3.30
CA ALA A 221 -2.07 20.45 4.05
C ALA A 221 -2.24 20.11 5.54
N PHE A 222 -1.12 19.81 6.21
CA PHE A 222 -1.08 19.62 7.66
C PHE A 222 -1.43 20.88 8.43
#